data_AF-A0A2A6RND6-F1
#
_entry.id   AF-A0A2A6RND6-F1
#
_cell.length_a   1.000
_cell.length_b   1.000
_cell.length_c   1.000
_cell.angle_alpha   90.00
_cell.angle_beta   90.00
_cell.angle_gamma   90.00
#
_symmetry.space_group_name_H-M   'P 1'
#
loop_
_entity.id
_entity.type
_entity.pdbx_description
1 polymer ?
#
loop_
_entity_poly.entity_id
_entity_poly.type
_entity_poly.pdbx_seq_one_letter_code
_entity_poly.pdbx_strand_id
1 'polypeptide(L)'
;MVEDLRHLYRLLDQLMRLPPSIDAPARATMYQIEQEERGMTTFVTSFERLARVEAKYEMVLRQLKLKFGPFSEALEVQIATLDTPQLDALSEALLSFTAQGHLEAWLQGQREGWDVPSFDPSVYAQAERNMVLRLLKRKFGELNEALEAQISALPPSLLAPLSEALLDFMTQAELDAWLREQVGG
;
A
#
# COMPACT_ATOMS: atom_id res chain seq x y z
N MET A 1 -42.37 9.05 13.32
CA MET A 1 -41.04 9.68 13.13
C MET A 1 -39.94 8.90 13.85
N VAL A 2 -39.79 8.98 15.20
CA VAL A 2 -38.71 8.25 15.91
C VAL A 2 -38.98 6.74 16.03
N GLU A 3 -40.23 6.35 16.25
CA GLU A 3 -40.62 4.93 16.31
C GLU A 3 -40.48 4.25 14.95
N ASP A 4 -40.86 4.92 13.85
CA ASP A 4 -40.65 4.43 12.48
C ASP A 4 -39.17 4.25 12.15
N LEU A 5 -38.31 5.16 12.62
CA LEU A 5 -36.86 5.06 12.42
C LEU A 5 -36.26 3.85 13.15
N ARG A 6 -36.74 3.52 14.35
CA ARG A 6 -36.31 2.32 15.09
C ARG A 6 -36.78 1.03 14.42
N HIS A 7 -37.99 1.02 13.88
CA HIS A 7 -38.49 -0.13 13.12
C HIS A 7 -37.69 -0.33 11.84
N LEU A 8 -37.38 0.77 11.13
CA LEU A 8 -36.51 0.76 9.96
C LEU A 8 -35.12 0.24 10.32
N TYR A 9 -34.52 0.72 11.41
CA TYR A 9 -33.20 0.29 11.87
C TYR A 9 -33.15 -1.19 12.25
N ARG A 10 -34.18 -1.74 12.90
CA ARG A 10 -34.27 -3.19 13.18
C ARG A 10 -34.40 -4.02 11.91
N LEU A 11 -35.19 -3.53 10.94
CA LEU A 11 -35.34 -4.18 9.64
C LEU A 11 -34.01 -4.20 8.87
N LEU A 12 -33.27 -3.08 8.90
CA LEU A 12 -31.92 -2.95 8.38
C LEU A 12 -30.95 -3.94 9.07
N ASP A 13 -30.95 -4.02 10.40
CA ASP A 13 -30.08 -4.92 11.18
C ASP A 13 -30.38 -6.41 10.88
N GLN A 14 -31.66 -6.76 10.70
CA GLN A 14 -32.06 -8.12 10.31
C GLN A 14 -31.68 -8.46 8.87
N LEU A 15 -31.72 -7.50 7.95
CA LEU A 15 -31.23 -7.66 6.57
C LEU A 15 -29.69 -7.79 6.52
N MET A 16 -28.96 -7.11 7.41
CA MET A 16 -27.50 -7.22 7.53
C MET A 16 -27.02 -8.52 8.20
N ARG A 17 -27.95 -9.30 8.77
CA ARG A 17 -27.70 -10.58 9.45
C ARG A 17 -28.30 -11.78 8.71
N LEU A 18 -28.59 -11.64 7.42
CA LEU A 18 -29.04 -12.75 6.60
C LEU A 18 -28.04 -13.93 6.72
N PRO A 19 -28.50 -15.16 6.99
CA PRO A 19 -27.65 -16.34 6.92
C PRO A 19 -26.94 -16.39 5.57
N PRO A 20 -25.64 -16.75 5.52
CA PRO A 20 -24.87 -16.78 4.27
C PRO A 20 -25.45 -17.75 3.22
N SER A 21 -26.35 -18.66 3.63
CA SER A 21 -27.10 -19.55 2.74
C SER A 21 -28.19 -18.83 1.91
N ILE A 22 -28.64 -17.64 2.33
CA ILE A 22 -29.71 -16.89 1.65
C ILE A 22 -29.24 -15.57 1.03
N ASP A 23 -27.98 -15.19 1.22
CA ASP A 23 -27.38 -13.98 0.63
C ASP A 23 -27.47 -13.94 -0.90
N ALA A 24 -27.02 -15.01 -1.57
CA ALA A 24 -27.01 -15.05 -3.03
C ALA A 24 -28.44 -15.09 -3.64
N PRO A 25 -29.37 -15.92 -3.14
CA PRO A 25 -30.77 -15.89 -3.56
C PRO A 25 -31.47 -14.56 -3.29
N ALA A 26 -31.24 -13.95 -2.13
CA ALA A 26 -31.83 -12.66 -1.77
C ALA A 26 -31.35 -11.54 -2.69
N ARG A 27 -30.04 -11.46 -2.96
CA ARG A 27 -29.47 -10.49 -3.90
C ARG A 27 -30.02 -10.68 -5.32
N ALA A 28 -30.10 -11.93 -5.79
CA ALA A 28 -30.65 -12.24 -7.11
C ALA A 28 -32.13 -11.82 -7.23
N THR A 29 -32.93 -12.07 -6.19
CA THR A 29 -34.34 -11.67 -6.13
C THR A 29 -34.49 -10.15 -6.11
N MET A 30 -33.62 -9.45 -5.38
CA MET A 30 -33.62 -7.99 -5.29
C MET A 30 -33.30 -7.35 -6.65
N TYR A 31 -32.28 -7.84 -7.35
CA TYR A 31 -31.99 -7.43 -8.72
C TYR A 31 -33.15 -7.72 -9.68
N GLN A 32 -33.85 -8.85 -9.48
CA GLN A 32 -34.95 -9.23 -10.36
C GLN A 32 -36.19 -8.34 -10.15
N ILE A 33 -36.50 -7.96 -8.91
CA ILE A 33 -37.55 -6.98 -8.59
C ILE A 33 -37.21 -5.60 -9.18
N GLU A 34 -35.95 -5.17 -9.08
CA GLU A 34 -35.48 -3.91 -9.69
C GLU A 34 -35.62 -3.89 -11.22
N GLN A 35 -35.41 -5.04 -11.87
CA GLN A 35 -35.57 -5.18 -13.33
C GLN A 35 -37.05 -5.22 -13.76
N GLU A 36 -37.93 -5.70 -12.88
CA GLU A 36 -39.37 -5.77 -13.10
C GLU A 36 -40.07 -4.40 -12.91
N GLU A 37 -39.57 -3.56 -11.99
CA GLU A 37 -40.01 -2.16 -11.85
C GLU A 37 -39.40 -1.26 -12.93
N ARG A 38 -39.93 -1.38 -14.15
CA ARG A 38 -39.61 -0.52 -15.30
C ARG A 38 -39.87 0.96 -15.01
N GLY A 39 -38.85 1.69 -14.56
CA GLY A 39 -38.90 3.16 -14.49
C GLY A 39 -37.91 3.87 -13.57
N MET A 40 -37.10 3.17 -12.77
CA MET A 40 -36.11 3.83 -11.91
C MET A 40 -34.69 3.52 -12.37
N THR A 41 -34.22 4.31 -13.33
CA THR A 41 -32.82 4.35 -13.73
C THR A 41 -31.96 4.76 -12.53
N THR A 42 -31.08 3.86 -12.12
CA THR A 42 -29.90 4.13 -11.29
C THR A 42 -30.15 4.29 -9.78
N PHE A 43 -30.51 3.20 -9.13
CA PHE A 43 -30.18 3.03 -7.72
C PHE A 43 -29.34 1.77 -7.54
N VAL A 44 -28.01 1.94 -7.44
CA VAL A 44 -27.27 1.13 -6.47
C VAL A 44 -28.04 1.32 -5.16
N THR A 45 -28.67 0.27 -4.64
CA THR A 45 -29.52 0.41 -3.45
C THR A 45 -28.72 1.07 -2.34
N SER A 46 -29.35 1.90 -1.52
CA SER A 46 -28.69 2.64 -0.45
C SER A 46 -27.76 1.75 0.40
N PHE A 47 -28.12 0.46 0.54
CA PHE A 47 -27.35 -0.59 1.17
C PHE A 47 -26.07 -0.98 0.44
N GLU A 48 -26.12 -1.23 -0.87
CA GLU A 48 -24.93 -1.49 -1.67
C GLU A 48 -23.99 -0.29 -1.70
N ARG A 49 -24.54 0.92 -1.70
CA ARG A 49 -23.76 2.16 -1.60
C ARG A 49 -23.04 2.23 -0.26
N LEU A 50 -23.71 1.96 0.85
CA LEU A 50 -23.12 1.93 2.18
C LEU A 50 -22.04 0.84 2.30
N ALA A 51 -22.33 -0.38 1.83
CA ALA A 51 -21.37 -1.49 1.87
C ALA A 51 -20.09 -1.22 1.03
N ARG A 52 -20.24 -0.57 -0.14
CA ARG A 52 -19.07 -0.16 -0.95
C ARG A 52 -18.23 0.92 -0.26
N VAL A 53 -18.88 1.85 0.45
CA VAL A 53 -18.20 2.91 1.20
C VAL A 53 -17.47 2.34 2.42
N GLU A 54 -18.12 1.45 3.18
CA GLU A 54 -17.52 0.76 4.32
C GLU A 54 -16.30 -0.07 3.90
N ALA A 55 -16.44 -0.88 2.84
CA ALA A 55 -15.33 -1.68 2.32
C ALA A 55 -14.12 -0.83 1.87
N LYS A 56 -14.38 0.33 1.29
CA LYS A 56 -13.33 1.25 0.84
C LYS A 56 -12.65 1.94 2.02
N TYR A 57 -13.42 2.38 3.02
CA TYR A 57 -12.89 2.93 4.25
C TYR A 57 -11.98 1.93 4.98
N GLU A 58 -12.43 0.67 5.13
CA GLU A 58 -11.61 -0.38 5.74
C GLU A 58 -10.32 -0.66 4.96
N MET A 59 -10.38 -0.62 3.63
CA MET A 59 -9.21 -0.78 2.78
C MET A 59 -8.19 0.34 3.01
N VAL A 60 -8.64 1.60 3.00
CA VAL A 60 -7.78 2.78 3.22
C VAL A 60 -7.17 2.73 4.62
N LEU A 61 -7.95 2.42 5.65
CA LEU A 61 -7.44 2.24 7.01
C LEU A 61 -6.41 1.13 7.11
N ARG A 62 -6.62 -0.01 6.44
CA ARG A 62 -5.65 -1.11 6.43
C ARG A 62 -4.34 -0.66 5.80
N GLN A 63 -4.39 0.01 4.65
CA GLN A 63 -3.20 0.52 3.96
C GLN A 63 -2.44 1.52 4.83
N LEU A 64 -3.17 2.43 5.47
CA LEU A 64 -2.62 3.41 6.42
C LEU A 64 -1.92 2.71 7.59
N LYS A 65 -2.56 1.73 8.24
CA LYS A 65 -2.00 0.98 9.36
C LYS A 65 -0.77 0.16 8.97
N LEU A 66 -0.76 -0.38 7.75
CA LEU A 66 0.39 -1.11 7.21
C LEU A 66 1.57 -0.17 6.92
N LYS A 67 1.31 1.03 6.40
CA LYS A 67 2.35 1.96 5.95
C LYS A 67 2.96 2.78 7.08
N PHE A 68 2.15 3.21 8.05
CA PHE A 68 2.58 4.13 9.12
C PHE A 68 2.43 3.55 10.53
N GLY A 69 1.86 2.35 10.69
CA GLY A 69 1.59 1.76 12.00
C GLY A 69 0.29 2.26 12.64
N PRO A 70 0.09 2.02 13.94
CA PRO A 70 -1.13 2.43 14.65
C PRO A 70 -1.23 3.96 14.78
N PHE A 71 -2.41 4.51 14.51
CA PHE A 71 -2.68 5.95 14.63
C PHE A 71 -3.29 6.29 15.99
N SER A 72 -3.30 7.59 16.32
CA SER A 72 -4.11 8.09 17.42
C SER A 72 -5.60 8.01 17.09
N GLU A 73 -6.43 7.86 18.12
CA GLU A 73 -7.90 7.82 18.00
C GLU A 73 -8.45 9.08 17.28
N ALA A 74 -7.82 10.23 17.50
CA ALA A 74 -8.17 11.48 16.82
C ALA A 74 -7.99 11.43 15.29
N LEU A 75 -6.96 10.73 14.81
CA LEU A 75 -6.74 10.54 13.37
C LEU A 75 -7.74 9.56 12.77
N GLU A 76 -8.05 8.46 13.48
CA GLU A 76 -9.05 7.49 13.01
C GLU A 76 -10.43 8.14 12.86
N VAL A 77 -10.81 9.01 13.81
CA VAL A 77 -12.05 9.79 13.74
C VAL A 77 -12.04 10.73 12.54
N GLN A 78 -10.95 11.44 12.27
CA GLN A 78 -10.87 12.33 11.11
C GLN A 78 -11.00 11.56 9.79
N ILE A 79 -10.34 10.42 9.66
CA ILE A 79 -10.45 9.57 8.46
C ILE A 79 -11.88 9.03 8.31
N ALA A 80 -12.56 8.72 9.41
CA ALA A 80 -13.96 8.27 9.42
C ALA A 80 -14.95 9.35 8.92
N THR A 81 -14.56 10.63 8.96
CA THR A 81 -15.41 11.72 8.45
C THR A 81 -15.28 11.97 6.95
N LEU A 82 -14.34 11.31 6.27
CA LEU A 82 -14.10 11.51 4.85
C LEU A 82 -15.21 10.90 3.98
N ASP A 83 -15.65 11.64 2.97
CA ASP A 83 -16.60 11.15 1.98
C ASP A 83 -15.93 10.25 0.91
N THR A 84 -16.75 9.60 0.06
CA THR A 84 -16.24 8.65 -0.94
C THR A 84 -15.22 9.27 -1.92
N PRO A 85 -15.44 10.49 -2.48
CA PRO A 85 -14.44 11.17 -3.30
C PRO A 85 -13.15 11.52 -2.54
N GLN A 86 -13.25 11.92 -1.27
CA GLN A 86 -12.08 12.20 -0.44
C GLN A 86 -11.29 10.92 -0.13
N LEU A 87 -11.97 9.79 0.09
CA LEU A 87 -11.31 8.50 0.25
C LEU A 87 -10.60 8.04 -1.03
N ASP A 88 -11.13 8.34 -2.23
CA ASP A 88 -10.41 8.11 -3.50
C ASP A 88 -9.14 8.96 -3.55
N ALA A 89 -9.28 10.27 -3.37
CA ALA A 89 -8.17 11.20 -3.40
C ALA A 89 -7.11 10.87 -2.35
N LEU A 90 -7.52 10.42 -1.16
CA LEU A 90 -6.61 9.95 -0.12
C LEU A 90 -5.89 8.67 -0.56
N SER A 91 -6.59 7.71 -1.14
CA SER A 91 -5.98 6.46 -1.61
C SER A 91 -4.92 6.68 -2.70
N GLU A 92 -5.14 7.65 -3.59
CA GLU A 92 -4.18 8.02 -4.62
C GLU A 92 -2.99 8.79 -4.02
N ALA A 93 -3.25 9.79 -3.17
CA ALA A 93 -2.20 10.54 -2.48
C ALA A 93 -1.35 9.66 -1.56
N LEU A 94 -1.95 8.61 -0.98
CA LEU A 94 -1.27 7.63 -0.14
C LEU A 94 -0.11 6.94 -0.84
N LEU A 95 -0.17 6.78 -2.17
CA LEU A 95 0.93 6.20 -2.94
C LEU A 95 2.21 7.06 -2.83
N SER A 96 2.06 8.38 -2.73
CA SER A 96 3.17 9.35 -2.68
C SER A 96 3.64 9.68 -1.26
N PHE A 97 2.89 9.33 -0.22
CA PHE A 97 3.29 9.66 1.15
C PHE A 97 4.53 8.87 1.59
N THR A 98 5.48 9.52 2.25
CA THR A 98 6.68 8.87 2.82
C THR A 98 6.79 9.00 4.33
N ALA A 99 5.97 9.87 4.93
CA ALA A 99 5.88 10.06 6.37
C ALA A 99 4.42 10.31 6.80
N GLN A 100 4.12 10.01 8.07
CA GLN A 100 2.81 10.26 8.67
C GLN A 100 2.42 11.75 8.64
N GLY A 101 3.40 12.66 8.71
CA GLY A 101 3.13 14.11 8.63
C GLY A 101 2.44 14.54 7.32
N HIS A 102 2.61 13.79 6.22
CA HIS A 102 1.91 14.06 4.95
C HIS A 102 0.42 13.75 5.07
N LEU A 103 0.05 12.69 5.80
CA LEU A 103 -1.36 12.35 6.07
C LEU A 103 -2.04 13.44 6.89
N GLU A 104 -1.39 13.91 7.95
CA GLU A 104 -1.92 14.95 8.83
C GLU A 104 -2.16 16.26 8.08
N ALA A 105 -1.21 16.67 7.26
CA ALA A 105 -1.33 17.88 6.46
C ALA A 105 -2.33 17.74 5.31
N TRP A 106 -2.46 16.56 4.71
CA TRP A 106 -3.51 16.26 3.72
C TRP A 106 -4.91 16.37 4.34
N LEU A 107 -5.10 15.83 5.55
CA LEU A 107 -6.35 15.94 6.31
C LEU A 107 -6.68 17.40 6.68
N GLN A 108 -5.66 18.25 6.85
CA GLN A 108 -5.80 19.69 7.09
C GLN A 108 -6.09 20.51 5.82
N GLY A 109 -6.23 19.87 4.66
CA GLY A 109 -6.60 20.52 3.40
C GLY A 109 -5.44 20.93 2.51
N GLN A 110 -4.19 20.59 2.86
CA GLN A 110 -3.04 20.77 1.99
C GLN A 110 -3.00 19.62 0.97
N ARG A 111 -3.66 19.81 -0.17
CA ARG A 111 -3.84 18.75 -1.19
C ARG A 111 -2.91 18.89 -2.40
N GLU A 112 -2.13 19.96 -2.47
CA GLU A 112 -1.17 20.23 -3.54
C GLU A 112 0.27 20.09 -3.06
N GLY A 113 1.15 19.59 -3.92
CA GLY A 113 2.60 19.64 -3.67
C GLY A 113 3.11 18.63 -2.65
N TRP A 114 2.49 17.45 -2.54
CA TRP A 114 3.17 16.28 -1.98
C TRP A 114 4.21 15.82 -2.99
N ASP A 115 5.33 16.55 -2.99
CA ASP A 115 6.53 16.20 -3.72
C ASP A 115 6.81 14.74 -3.37
N VAL A 116 6.70 13.87 -4.38
CA VAL A 116 7.41 12.59 -4.37
C VAL A 116 8.80 12.98 -3.89
N PRO A 117 9.32 12.49 -2.75
CA PRO A 117 10.66 12.89 -2.35
C PRO A 117 11.53 12.68 -3.57
N SER A 118 12.14 13.77 -4.05
CA SER A 118 12.96 13.78 -5.25
C SER A 118 13.72 12.47 -5.21
N PHE A 119 13.42 11.60 -6.17
CA PHE A 119 13.83 10.20 -6.16
C PHE A 119 15.32 10.23 -5.90
N ASP A 120 15.76 10.04 -4.65
CA ASP A 120 17.16 10.28 -4.33
C ASP A 120 17.84 9.01 -4.78
N PRO A 121 18.47 9.00 -5.98
CA PRO A 121 19.01 7.77 -6.53
C PRO A 121 20.12 7.26 -5.59
N SER A 122 20.66 8.13 -4.72
CA SER A 122 21.65 7.77 -3.72
C SER A 122 21.10 6.90 -2.59
N VAL A 123 19.82 7.08 -2.19
CA VAL A 123 19.21 6.25 -1.13
C VAL A 123 18.98 4.82 -1.62
N TYR A 124 18.50 4.66 -2.86
CA TYR A 124 18.39 3.35 -3.51
C TYR A 124 19.75 2.72 -3.73
N ALA A 125 20.71 3.48 -4.27
CA ALA A 125 22.07 3.00 -4.45
C ALA A 125 22.71 2.54 -3.14
N GLN A 126 22.46 3.25 -2.03
CA GLN A 126 22.98 2.86 -0.73
C GLN A 126 22.25 1.63 -0.17
N ALA A 127 20.95 1.51 -0.38
CA ALA A 127 20.18 0.33 0.02
C ALA A 127 20.62 -0.92 -0.76
N GLU A 128 20.80 -0.80 -2.08
CA GLU A 128 21.34 -1.86 -2.95
C GLU A 128 22.76 -2.26 -2.54
N ARG A 129 23.64 -1.28 -2.29
CA ARG A 129 25.00 -1.53 -1.81
C ARG A 129 25.02 -2.28 -0.47
N ASN A 130 24.19 -1.86 0.48
CA ASN A 130 24.05 -2.54 1.77
C ASN A 130 23.46 -3.95 1.64
N MET A 131 22.64 -4.20 0.62
CA MET A 131 22.12 -5.52 0.31
C MET A 131 23.23 -6.42 -0.26
N VAL A 132 23.99 -5.92 -1.24
CA VAL A 132 25.14 -6.64 -1.82
C VAL A 132 26.17 -7.00 -0.76
N LEU A 133 26.55 -6.06 0.12
CA LEU A 133 27.48 -6.33 1.23
C LEU A 133 26.96 -7.42 2.17
N ARG A 134 25.65 -7.41 2.50
CA ARG A 134 25.04 -8.45 3.33
C ARG A 134 25.05 -9.82 2.64
N LEU A 135 24.76 -9.87 1.34
CA LEU A 135 24.80 -11.11 0.56
C LEU A 135 26.21 -11.69 0.47
N LEU A 136 27.21 -10.84 0.25
CA LEU A 136 28.62 -11.23 0.23
C LEU A 136 29.09 -11.75 1.59
N LYS A 137 28.74 -11.06 2.68
CA LYS A 137 29.04 -11.53 4.04
C LYS A 137 28.38 -12.87 4.35
N ARG A 138 27.16 -13.08 3.85
CA ARG A 138 26.42 -14.33 4.02
C ARG A 138 27.03 -15.48 3.19
N LYS A 139 27.55 -15.20 1.99
CA LYS A 139 28.08 -16.21 1.07
C LYS A 139 29.54 -16.58 1.37
N PHE A 140 30.38 -15.59 1.61
CA PHE A 140 31.83 -15.78 1.77
C PHE A 140 32.32 -15.64 3.22
N GLY A 141 31.45 -15.24 4.16
CA GLY A 141 31.83 -14.96 5.54
C GLY A 141 32.39 -13.55 5.71
N GLU A 142 33.29 -13.36 6.66
CA GLU A 142 33.93 -12.06 6.90
C GLU A 142 34.69 -11.59 5.65
N LEU A 143 34.27 -10.46 5.09
CA LEU A 143 34.97 -9.81 3.98
C LEU A 143 36.15 -9.01 4.55
N ASN A 144 37.25 -8.94 3.81
CA ASN A 144 38.33 -8.04 4.21
C ASN A 144 37.89 -6.57 4.03
N GLU A 145 38.49 -5.68 4.81
CA GLU A 145 38.17 -4.25 4.82
C GLU A 145 38.44 -3.57 3.45
N ALA A 146 39.43 -4.05 2.70
CA ALA A 146 39.74 -3.53 1.36
C ALA A 146 38.66 -3.86 0.32
N LEU A 147 38.03 -5.03 0.42
CA LEU A 147 36.93 -5.46 -0.44
C LEU A 147 35.65 -4.70 -0.10
N GLU A 148 35.36 -4.51 1.20
CA GLU A 148 34.24 -3.68 1.62
C GLU A 148 34.38 -2.24 1.12
N ALA A 149 35.60 -1.68 1.19
CA ALA A 149 35.88 -0.35 0.65
C ALA A 149 35.70 -0.29 -0.88
N GLN A 150 36.15 -1.31 -1.63
CA GLN A 150 35.97 -1.38 -3.08
C GLN A 150 34.48 -1.45 -3.47
N ILE A 151 33.72 -2.32 -2.81
CA ILE A 151 32.27 -2.46 -3.05
C ILE A 151 31.53 -1.18 -2.66
N SER A 152 32.00 -0.50 -1.60
CA SER A 152 31.44 0.79 -1.20
C SER A 152 31.73 1.92 -2.18
N ALA A 153 32.86 1.84 -2.87
CA ALA A 153 33.28 2.80 -3.90
C ALA A 153 32.68 2.50 -5.29
N LEU A 154 32.02 1.35 -5.50
CA LEU A 154 31.43 1.00 -6.79
C LEU A 154 30.32 1.99 -7.19
N PRO A 155 30.27 2.39 -8.48
CA PRO A 155 29.18 3.19 -9.00
C PRO A 155 27.86 2.41 -8.93
N PRO A 156 26.71 3.08 -8.70
CA PRO A 156 25.41 2.41 -8.57
C PRO A 156 25.04 1.53 -9.77
N SER A 157 25.46 1.92 -10.98
CA SER A 157 25.24 1.16 -12.21
C SER A 157 25.87 -0.23 -12.21
N LEU A 158 26.87 -0.49 -11.36
CA LEU A 158 27.52 -1.79 -11.23
C LEU A 158 26.96 -2.63 -10.07
N LEU A 159 26.11 -2.08 -9.20
CA LEU A 159 25.53 -2.82 -8.07
C LEU A 159 24.53 -3.88 -8.51
N ALA A 160 23.66 -3.57 -9.48
CA ALA A 160 22.72 -4.55 -10.04
C ALA A 160 23.44 -5.70 -10.77
N PRO A 161 24.38 -5.44 -11.71
CA PRO A 161 25.20 -6.49 -12.32
C PRO A 161 26.00 -7.33 -11.31
N LEU A 162 26.56 -6.69 -10.27
CA LEU A 162 27.25 -7.41 -9.19
C LEU A 162 26.28 -8.33 -8.43
N SER A 163 25.07 -7.86 -8.13
CA SER A 163 24.08 -8.65 -7.40
C SER A 163 23.60 -9.89 -8.19
N GLU A 164 23.55 -9.77 -9.52
CA GLU A 164 23.19 -10.85 -10.43
C GLU A 164 24.33 -11.86 -10.56
N ALA A 165 25.55 -11.40 -10.85
CA ALA A 165 26.74 -12.26 -10.93
C ALA A 165 27.04 -12.98 -9.61
N LEU A 166 26.71 -12.35 -8.48
CA LEU A 166 26.86 -12.96 -7.14
C LEU A 166 26.06 -14.25 -6.98
N LEU A 167 24.96 -14.42 -7.70
CA LEU A 167 24.19 -15.67 -7.68
C LEU A 167 25.03 -16.84 -8.21
N ASP A 168 25.86 -16.60 -9.22
CA ASP A 168 26.70 -17.59 -9.89
C ASP A 168 28.07 -17.79 -9.22
N PHE A 169 28.53 -16.84 -8.41
CA PHE A 169 29.82 -16.98 -7.71
C PHE A 169 29.79 -18.12 -6.70
N MET A 170 30.80 -18.98 -6.79
CA MET A 170 31.10 -20.09 -5.89
C MET A 170 32.31 -19.78 -5.02
N THR A 171 33.20 -18.88 -5.46
CA THR A 171 34.43 -18.53 -4.71
C THR A 171 34.68 -17.01 -4.65
N GLN A 172 35.40 -16.57 -3.63
CA GLN A 172 35.79 -15.17 -3.47
C GLN A 172 36.76 -14.71 -4.58
N ALA A 173 37.52 -15.64 -5.17
CA ALA A 173 38.41 -15.34 -6.30
C ALA A 173 37.65 -14.92 -7.57
N GLU A 174 36.42 -15.40 -7.75
CA GLU A 174 35.54 -14.99 -8.87
C GLU A 174 35.02 -13.57 -8.67
N LEU A 175 34.68 -13.19 -7.43
CA LEU A 175 34.37 -11.81 -7.07
C LEU A 175 35.55 -10.87 -7.34
N ASP A 176 36.76 -11.26 -6.94
CA ASP A 176 37.98 -10.48 -7.18
C ASP A 176 38.30 -10.34 -8.68
N ALA A 177 38.02 -11.37 -9.48
CA ALA A 177 38.18 -11.33 -10.93
C ALA A 177 37.15 -10.38 -11.57
N TRP A 178 35.89 -10.50 -11.17
CA TRP A 178 34.80 -9.64 -11.66
C TRP A 178 35.03 -8.16 -11.31
N LEU A 179 35.43 -7.86 -10.08
CA LEU A 179 35.73 -6.48 -9.65
C LEU A 179 36.87 -5.87 -10.48
N ARG A 180 37.91 -6.64 -10.79
CA ARG A 180 39.01 -6.18 -11.63
C ARG A 180 38.59 -5.92 -13.08
N GLU A 181 37.69 -6.73 -13.61
CA GLU A 181 37.16 -6.58 -14.98
C GLU A 181 36.28 -5.33 -15.09
N GLN A 182 35.45 -5.04 -14.08
CA GLN A 182 34.50 -3.93 -14.12
C GLN A 182 35.09 -2.57 -13.67
N VAL A 183 36.14 -2.58 -12.85
CA VAL A 183 36.82 -1.35 -12.35
C VAL A 183 38.08 -1.03 -13.17
N GLY A 184 38.60 -2.00 -13.92
CA GLY A 184 39.84 -1.87 -14.71
C GLY A 184 39.67 -1.65 -16.22
N GLY A 185 38.44 -1.44 -16.70
CA GLY A 185 38.11 -1.09 -18.09
C GLY A 185 37.56 0.31 -18.21
#